data_AF-A0A972GHQ4-F1
#
_entry.id   AF-A0A972GHQ4-F1
#
_cell.length_a   1.000
_cell.length_b   1.000
_cell.length_c   1.000
_cell.angle_alpha   90.00
_cell.angle_beta   90.00
_cell.angle_gamma   90.00
#
_symmetry.space_group_name_H-M   'P 1'
#
loop_
_entity.id
_entity.type
_entity.pdbx_description
1 polymer ?
#
loop_
_entity_poly.entity_id
_entity_poly.type
_entity_poly.pdbx_seq_one_letter_code
_entity_poly.pdbx_strand_id
1 'polypeptide(L)'
;MLYRRLVDYPQKFDVVMRALSPEQKSQRIAFSIESLRPYIVEGQRQGHIVEGRPEVIAAVTRTVTLFRLLRDAIGQGYFHDVLEMFIKLVADGLTIESQPK
;
A
#
# COMPACT_ATOMS: atom_id res chain seq x y z
N MET A 1 -2.69 4.45 -14.81
CA MET A 1 -1.32 4.27 -15.37
C MET A 1 -0.27 3.82 -14.33
N LEU A 2 -0.40 4.12 -13.03
CA LEU A 2 0.53 3.66 -11.99
C LEU A 2 0.54 2.13 -11.81
N TYR A 3 -0.62 1.49 -11.98
CA TYR A 3 -0.85 0.04 -11.87
C TYR A 3 0.04 -0.82 -12.79
N ARG A 4 0.23 -0.40 -14.05
CA ARG A 4 0.92 -1.20 -15.07
C ARG A 4 2.43 -1.33 -14.80
N ARG A 5 3.10 -0.21 -14.44
CA ARG A 5 4.53 -0.21 -14.05
C ARG A 5 4.81 -1.01 -12.79
N LEU A 6 3.80 -1.08 -11.93
CA LEU A 6 3.81 -1.85 -10.72
C LEU A 6 3.80 -3.34 -11.10
N VAL A 7 2.88 -3.78 -11.96
CA VAL A 7 2.77 -5.18 -12.43
C VAL A 7 3.97 -5.65 -13.26
N ASP A 8 4.66 -4.77 -13.98
CA ASP A 8 5.69 -5.15 -14.96
C ASP A 8 7.10 -5.43 -14.40
N TYR A 9 7.38 -5.19 -13.10
CA TYR A 9 8.69 -5.46 -12.48
C TYR A 9 8.66 -6.37 -11.24
N PRO A 10 7.96 -7.52 -11.24
CA PRO A 10 7.85 -8.39 -10.07
C PRO A 10 9.21 -8.98 -9.66
N GLN A 11 9.99 -9.43 -10.64
CA GLN A 11 11.29 -10.07 -10.39
C GLN A 11 12.33 -9.11 -9.79
N LYS A 12 12.26 -7.81 -10.12
CA LYS A 12 13.23 -6.82 -9.60
C LYS A 12 12.93 -6.44 -8.16
N PHE A 13 11.66 -6.37 -7.76
CA PHE A 13 11.28 -5.99 -6.40
C PHE A 13 11.73 -7.05 -5.39
N ASP A 14 11.50 -8.33 -5.68
CA ASP A 14 11.87 -9.42 -4.78
C ASP A 14 13.38 -9.53 -4.59
N VAL A 15 14.14 -9.41 -5.69
CA VAL A 15 15.61 -9.41 -5.65
C VAL A 15 16.13 -8.24 -4.82
N VAL A 16 15.58 -7.03 -5.03
CA VAL A 16 15.96 -5.85 -4.25
C VAL A 16 15.63 -6.06 -2.77
N MET A 17 14.43 -6.53 -2.43
CA MET A 17 14.02 -6.71 -1.03
C MET A 17 14.82 -7.78 -0.30
N ARG A 18 15.26 -8.84 -1.00
CA ARG A 18 16.16 -9.87 -0.44
C ARG A 18 17.58 -9.34 -0.22
N ALA A 19 18.06 -8.44 -1.07
CA ALA A 19 19.41 -7.88 -0.99
C ALA A 19 19.61 -6.80 0.08
N LEU A 20 18.53 -6.27 0.67
CA LEU A 20 18.62 -5.21 1.68
C LEU A 20 18.95 -5.76 3.08
N SER A 21 19.83 -5.05 3.80
CA SER A 21 20.06 -5.27 5.23
C SER A 21 18.82 -4.95 6.06
N PRO A 22 18.71 -5.44 7.31
CA PRO A 22 17.64 -5.07 8.23
C PRO A 22 17.51 -3.54 8.40
N GLU A 23 18.63 -2.83 8.51
CA GLU A 23 18.66 -1.37 8.68
C GLU A 23 18.12 -0.66 7.44
N GLN A 24 18.52 -1.11 6.25
CA GLN A 24 18.03 -0.54 4.99
C GLN A 24 16.53 -0.80 4.79
N LYS A 25 16.03 -1.96 5.23
CA LYS A 25 14.59 -2.26 5.24
C LYS A 25 13.85 -1.31 6.17
N SER A 26 14.35 -1.11 7.40
CA SER A 26 13.77 -0.20 8.38
C SER A 26 13.73 1.25 7.88
N GLN A 27 14.82 1.74 7.28
CA GLN A 27 14.87 3.08 6.68
C GLN A 27 13.85 3.26 5.55
N ARG A 28 13.70 2.24 4.69
CA ARG A 28 12.69 2.29 3.62
C ARG A 28 11.26 2.25 4.15
N ILE A 29 11.01 1.49 5.23
CA ILE A 29 9.71 1.48 5.91
C ILE A 29 9.39 2.87 6.45
N ALA A 30 10.32 3.45 7.23
CA ALA A 30 10.18 4.79 7.79
C ALA A 30 9.91 5.83 6.70
N PHE A 31 10.74 5.86 5.65
CA PHE A 31 10.59 6.76 4.53
C PHE A 31 9.21 6.65 3.86
N SER A 32 8.72 5.42 3.62
CA SER A 32 7.42 5.21 3.01
C SER A 32 6.25 5.68 3.87
N ILE A 33 6.36 5.55 5.19
CA ILE A 33 5.34 6.03 6.14
C ILE A 33 5.36 7.56 6.20
N GLU A 34 6.55 8.14 6.38
CA GLU A 34 6.74 9.60 6.46
C GLU A 34 6.27 10.31 5.19
N SER A 35 6.51 9.72 4.02
CA SER A 35 6.09 10.28 2.73
C SER A 35 4.58 10.35 2.55
N LEU A 36 3.83 9.39 3.12
CA LEU A 36 2.37 9.34 3.00
C LEU A 36 1.66 10.19 4.06
N ARG A 37 2.33 10.46 5.19
CA ARG A 37 1.75 11.15 6.35
C ARG A 37 1.08 12.49 6.00
N PRO A 38 1.67 13.40 5.19
CA PRO A 38 1.04 14.69 4.89
C PRO A 38 -0.31 14.55 4.16
N TYR A 39 -0.40 13.60 3.23
CA TYR A 39 -1.64 13.34 2.48
C TYR A 39 -2.73 12.74 3.36
N ILE A 40 -2.35 11.88 4.30
CA ILE A 40 -3.29 11.27 5.25
C ILE A 40 -3.84 12.32 6.20
N VAL A 41 -2.98 13.14 6.79
CA VAL A 41 -3.39 14.23 7.68
C VAL A 41 -4.33 15.20 6.97
N GLU A 42 -4.00 15.59 5.74
CA GLU A 42 -4.85 16.49 4.97
C GLU A 42 -6.19 15.83 4.59
N GLY A 43 -6.18 14.56 4.19
CA GLY A 43 -7.39 13.83 3.88
C GLY A 43 -8.30 13.63 5.09
N GLN A 44 -7.74 13.42 6.29
CA GLN A 44 -8.50 13.39 7.54
C GLN A 44 -9.09 14.77 7.85
N ARG A 45 -8.30 15.84 7.74
CA ARG A 45 -8.76 17.22 7.95
C ARG A 45 -9.94 17.60 7.04
N GLN A 46 -9.95 17.08 5.82
CA GLN A 46 -11.03 17.32 4.85
C GLN A 46 -12.22 16.34 5.01
N GLY A 47 -12.10 15.31 5.86
CA GLY A 47 -13.14 14.29 6.05
C GLY A 47 -13.23 13.26 4.93
N HIS A 48 -12.14 13.07 4.15
CA HIS A 48 -12.06 12.07 3.07
C HIS A 48 -11.41 10.76 3.52
N ILE A 49 -10.61 10.80 4.59
CA ILE A 49 -9.91 9.63 5.16
C ILE A 49 -10.40 9.43 6.59
N VAL A 50 -10.56 8.17 6.99
CA VAL A 50 -10.97 7.79 8.35
C VAL A 50 -10.07 8.37 9.44
N GLU A 51 -10.66 8.71 10.58
CA GLU A 51 -9.92 9.13 11.78
C GLU A 51 -9.00 8.02 12.30
N GLY A 52 -7.85 8.40 12.87
CA GLY A 52 -6.86 7.46 13.38
C GLY A 52 -5.43 7.98 13.27
N ARG A 53 -4.47 7.18 13.74
CA ARG A 53 -3.04 7.55 13.67
C ARG A 53 -2.55 7.53 12.22
N PRO A 54 -2.06 8.66 11.66
CA PRO A 54 -1.63 8.72 10.26
C PRO A 54 -0.57 7.69 9.89
N GLU A 55 0.33 7.36 10.82
CA GLU A 55 1.40 6.38 10.62
C GLU A 55 0.85 4.96 10.46
N VAL A 56 -0.23 4.64 11.17
CA VAL A 56 -0.92 3.34 11.05
C VAL A 56 -1.62 3.23 9.71
N ILE A 57 -2.34 4.28 9.31
CA ILE A 57 -3.02 4.34 8.00
C ILE A 57 -2.00 4.22 6.87
N ALA A 58 -0.86 4.91 6.96
CA ALA A 58 0.23 4.80 5.99
C ALA A 58 0.79 3.38 5.92
N ALA A 59 1.00 2.74 7.08
CA ALA A 59 1.47 1.37 7.16
C ALA A 59 0.47 0.38 6.54
N VAL A 60 -0.84 0.58 6.74
CA VAL A 60 -1.90 -0.21 6.10
C VAL A 60 -1.86 -0.03 4.59
N THR A 61 -1.85 1.21 4.07
CA THR A 61 -1.74 1.48 2.63
C THR A 61 -0.52 0.82 2.00
N ARG A 62 0.62 0.82 2.71
CA ARG A 62 1.86 0.17 2.27
C ARG A 62 1.72 -1.34 2.07
N THR A 63 0.81 -2.01 2.80
CA THR A 63 0.62 -3.47 2.66
C THR A 63 0.22 -3.89 1.25
N VAL A 64 -0.46 -3.04 0.49
CA VAL A 64 -0.79 -3.26 -0.92
C VAL A 64 0.48 -3.50 -1.76
N THR A 65 1.56 -2.76 -1.47
CA THR A 65 2.84 -2.93 -2.18
C THR A 65 3.52 -4.25 -1.79
N LEU A 66 3.36 -4.67 -0.53
CA LEU A 66 3.91 -5.93 -0.02
C LEU A 66 3.16 -7.15 -0.53
N PHE A 67 1.92 -7.00 -0.96
CA PHE A 67 1.06 -8.10 -1.40
C PHE A 67 1.69 -8.95 -2.51
N ARG A 68 2.60 -8.38 -3.29
CA ARG A 68 3.40 -9.10 -4.29
C ARG A 68 4.29 -10.18 -3.74
N LEU A 69 4.81 -9.99 -2.54
CA LEU A 69 5.65 -10.98 -1.88
C LEU A 69 4.86 -12.27 -1.59
N LEU A 70 3.53 -12.18 -1.62
CA LEU A 70 2.61 -13.30 -1.44
C LEU A 70 2.18 -13.93 -2.76
N ARG A 71 2.69 -13.49 -3.92
CA ARG A 71 2.26 -13.96 -5.24
C ARG A 71 2.33 -15.48 -5.40
N ASP A 72 3.44 -16.08 -4.99
CA ASP A 72 3.63 -17.53 -5.10
C ASP A 72 2.72 -18.29 -4.11
N ALA A 73 2.42 -17.71 -2.95
CA ALA A 73 1.53 -18.28 -1.95
C ALA A 73 0.04 -18.17 -2.36
N ILE A 74 -0.36 -17.08 -3.01
CA ILE A 74 -1.71 -16.85 -3.53
C ILE A 74 -1.97 -17.70 -4.79
N GLY A 75 -0.92 -17.97 -5.56
CA GLY A 75 -1.00 -18.65 -6.85
C GLY A 75 -1.18 -17.66 -8.00
N GLN A 76 -0.44 -17.89 -9.09
CA GLN A 76 -0.36 -16.94 -10.21
C GLN A 76 -1.70 -16.68 -10.90
N GLY A 77 -2.59 -17.68 -10.95
CA GLY A 77 -3.92 -17.56 -11.57
C GLY A 77 -4.89 -16.66 -10.80
N TYR A 78 -4.70 -16.50 -9.49
CA TYR A 78 -5.60 -15.72 -8.63
C TYR A 78 -4.99 -14.39 -8.18
N PHE A 79 -3.67 -14.22 -8.33
CA PHE A 79 -2.95 -13.08 -7.78
C PHE A 79 -3.55 -11.73 -8.18
N HIS A 80 -3.96 -11.57 -9.44
CA HIS A 80 -4.52 -10.33 -9.95
C HIS A 80 -5.84 -9.99 -9.25
N ASP A 81 -6.78 -10.92 -9.26
CA ASP A 81 -8.12 -10.74 -8.69
C ASP A 81 -8.06 -10.51 -7.18
N VAL A 82 -7.19 -11.25 -6.49
CA VAL A 82 -7.00 -11.07 -5.04
C VAL A 82 -6.35 -9.72 -4.73
N LEU A 83 -5.36 -9.29 -5.51
CA LEU A 83 -4.74 -7.97 -5.33
C LEU A 83 -5.75 -6.84 -5.57
N GLU A 84 -6.59 -6.96 -6.60
CA GLU A 84 -7.64 -5.98 -6.90
C GLU A 84 -8.66 -5.90 -5.76
N MET A 85 -9.15 -7.06 -5.30
CA MET A 85 -10.05 -7.15 -4.15
C MET A 85 -9.41 -6.54 -2.89
N PHE A 86 -8.12 -6.82 -2.65
CA PHE A 86 -7.41 -6.27 -1.49
C PHE A 86 -7.26 -4.75 -1.58
N ILE A 87 -6.92 -4.21 -2.74
CA ILE A 87 -6.86 -2.76 -2.96
C ILE A 87 -8.22 -2.13 -2.69
N LYS A 88 -9.30 -2.73 -3.19
CA LYS A 88 -10.66 -2.23 -2.97
C LYS A 88 -11.03 -2.24 -1.49
N LEU A 89 -10.78 -3.34 -0.78
CA LEU A 89 -11.04 -3.43 0.66
C LEU A 89 -10.26 -2.38 1.47
N VAL A 90 -8.98 -2.18 1.14
CA VAL A 90 -8.14 -1.18 1.82
C VAL A 90 -8.63 0.23 1.48
N ALA A 91 -8.96 0.52 0.22
CA ALA A 91 -9.44 1.83 -0.19
C ALA A 91 -10.78 2.16 0.47
N ASP A 92 -11.77 1.29 0.31
CA ASP A 92 -13.11 1.46 0.86
C ASP A 92 -13.09 1.56 2.40
N GLY A 93 -12.19 0.80 3.06
CA GLY A 93 -12.04 0.85 4.52
C GLY A 93 -11.31 2.08 5.06
N LEU A 94 -10.53 2.78 4.21
CA LEU A 94 -9.75 3.95 4.62
C LEU A 94 -10.35 5.28 4.16
N THR A 95 -11.23 5.27 3.15
CA THR A 95 -11.88 6.49 2.64
C THR A 95 -13.30 6.62 3.15
N ILE A 96 -13.71 7.85 3.43
CA ILE A 96 -15.09 8.18 3.75
C ILE A 96 -15.78 8.55 2.44
N GLU A 97 -16.85 7.84 2.08
CA GLU A 97 -17.68 8.23 0.93
C GLU A 97 -18.20 9.64 1.17
N SER A 98 -17.83 10.57 0.29
CA SER A 98 -18.45 11.89 0.27
C SER A 98 -19.92 11.68 -0.07
N GLN A 99 -20.83 11.86 0.90
CA GLN A 99 -22.24 11.93 0.56
C GLN A 99 -22.41 13.06 -0.46
N PRO A 100 -23.09 12.83 -1.60
CA PRO A 100 -23.41 13.92 -2.51
C PRO A 100 -24.24 14.93 -1.74
N LYS A 101 -23.75 16.18 -1.69
CA LYS A 101 -24.54 17.34 -1.27
C LYS A 101 -25.67 17.59 -2.25
#